data_AF-A0AAE8M596-F1
#
_entry.id   AF-A0AAE8M596-F1
#
_cell.length_a   1.000
_cell.length_b   1.000
_cell.length_c   1.000
_cell.angle_alpha   90.00
_cell.angle_beta   90.00
_cell.angle_gamma   90.00
#
_symmetry.space_group_name_H-M   'P 1'
#
loop_
_entity.id
_entity.type
_entity.pdbx_description
1 polymer ?
#
loop_
_entity_poly.entity_id
_entity_poly.type
_entity_poly.pdbx_seq_one_letter_code
_entity_poly.pdbx_strand_id
1 'polypeptide(L)'
;MSFSFGFAGDDISDDEQASSVVKPSPAPASTTTSAFPVPGKPQLPPTLHQLPDLLAQLPSKIAYSLLGVTLDDGTTIQLPRRELWDVRVQLMAEEEDVAGAQSEGLGSHDVKTGVYEGGFKSWESSVDLVKVLAANKAISALEQRPFRVMELGCGTALPSLAVFQWAMTSASEKKPLSLIMADYNPSVLQLVTLPNFILSWALDNSQLPALQEAFSIEGEVELGPDVLAAFQQSLVESNITLSFVSGAWSQDFVDLIYTLPSGDGQPSSTLLLGAETIYSPFALQAFLETLFLILEKERDTEGSEAGAYIGAKRLYFGVGGSLDDFIDKARHKGAKVEQLREETEGVRRGVVQCVLEHT
;
A
#
# COMPACT_ATOMS: atom_id res chain seq x y z
N MET A 1 -17.86 -24.10 30.97
CA MET A 1 -16.81 -24.54 30.03
C MET A 1 -16.28 -23.29 29.34
N SER A 2 -15.28 -22.63 29.94
CA SER A 2 -14.60 -21.47 29.34
C SER A 2 -13.41 -21.99 28.55
N PHE A 3 -13.35 -21.67 27.26
CA PHE A 3 -12.20 -21.95 26.41
C PHE A 3 -11.26 -20.74 26.43
N SER A 4 -10.01 -20.99 26.83
CA SER A 4 -8.89 -20.07 26.73
C SER A 4 -8.17 -20.33 25.40
N PHE A 5 -7.79 -19.27 24.69
CA PHE A 5 -6.95 -19.35 23.50
C PHE A 5 -5.52 -18.94 23.89
N GLY A 6 -4.60 -19.90 23.83
CA GLY A 6 -3.17 -19.63 23.92
C GLY A 6 -2.64 -19.20 22.56
N PHE A 7 -2.14 -17.98 22.46
CA PHE A 7 -1.29 -17.54 21.37
C PHE A 7 0.12 -18.07 21.66
N ALA A 8 0.55 -19.07 20.91
CA ALA A 8 1.96 -19.45 20.87
C ALA A 8 2.68 -18.47 19.95
N GLY A 9 3.21 -17.42 20.54
CA GLY A 9 4.19 -16.49 20.01
C GLY A 9 4.96 -15.98 21.23
N ASP A 10 6.26 -16.22 21.25
CA ASP A 10 7.16 -15.96 22.37
C ASP A 10 7.15 -14.47 22.80
N ASP A 11 7.50 -14.22 24.06
CA ASP A 11 7.52 -12.94 24.82
C ASP A 11 6.26 -12.50 25.57
N ILE A 12 6.04 -13.09 26.75
CA ILE A 12 5.35 -12.42 27.88
C ILE A 12 6.13 -12.72 29.16
N SER A 13 6.73 -11.69 29.77
CA SER A 13 7.20 -11.71 31.15
C SER A 13 6.02 -11.45 32.10
N ASP A 14 5.81 -12.36 33.05
CA ASP A 14 4.88 -12.22 34.17
C ASP A 14 5.21 -10.99 35.03
N ASP A 15 4.21 -10.16 35.33
CA ASP A 15 4.10 -9.52 36.65
C ASP A 15 2.65 -9.16 36.97
N GLU A 16 2.10 -9.84 37.97
CA GLU A 16 0.82 -9.55 38.61
C GLU A 16 0.96 -8.33 39.54
N GLN A 17 0.12 -7.29 39.39
CA GLN A 17 -0.43 -6.55 40.55
C GLN A 17 -1.59 -5.59 40.25
N ALA A 18 -2.73 -5.89 40.89
CA ALA A 18 -3.76 -5.01 41.46
C ALA A 18 -4.41 -3.89 40.60
N SER A 19 -5.62 -4.17 40.11
CA SER A 19 -6.55 -3.21 39.50
C SER A 19 -7.21 -2.28 40.54
N SER A 20 -7.02 -0.97 40.44
CA SER A 20 -7.91 0.04 41.03
C SER A 20 -8.81 0.65 39.93
N VAL A 21 -10.13 0.46 40.07
CA VAL A 21 -11.14 0.96 39.13
C VAL A 21 -11.30 2.48 39.29
N VAL A 22 -10.87 3.26 38.30
CA VAL A 22 -11.20 4.69 38.17
C VAL A 22 -12.23 4.86 37.06
N LYS A 23 -13.38 5.48 37.38
CA LYS A 23 -14.43 5.82 36.40
C LYS A 23 -13.93 6.92 35.46
N PRO A 24 -14.16 6.82 34.13
CA PRO A 24 -13.78 7.89 33.21
C PRO A 24 -14.72 9.08 33.35
N SER A 25 -14.14 10.27 33.53
CA SER A 25 -14.81 11.56 33.41
C SER A 25 -14.84 11.97 31.92
N PRO A 26 -15.90 12.63 31.40
CA PRO A 26 -15.99 12.95 29.98
C PRO A 26 -15.00 14.06 29.60
N ALA A 27 -14.00 13.70 28.79
CA ALA A 27 -13.11 14.66 28.13
C ALA A 27 -13.84 15.37 26.96
N PRO A 28 -13.54 16.65 26.68
CA PRO A 28 -14.15 17.37 25.57
C PRO A 28 -13.74 16.75 24.22
N ALA A 29 -14.68 16.73 23.27
CA ALA A 29 -14.47 16.16 21.94
C ALA A 29 -13.41 16.97 21.16
N SER A 30 -12.19 16.44 21.08
CA SER A 30 -11.19 16.90 20.12
C SER A 30 -11.63 16.48 18.71
N THR A 31 -11.69 17.43 17.78
CA THR A 31 -11.93 17.21 16.35
C THR A 31 -10.67 16.68 15.66
N THR A 32 -10.06 15.64 16.22
CA THR A 32 -8.90 14.97 15.63
C THR A 32 -9.40 13.97 14.60
N THR A 33 -8.90 14.09 13.36
CA THR A 33 -9.11 13.10 12.32
C THR A 33 -8.49 11.78 12.76
N SER A 34 -9.26 10.69 12.66
CA SER A 34 -8.78 9.36 13.06
C SER A 34 -7.74 8.85 12.06
N ALA A 35 -6.78 8.04 12.52
CA ALA A 35 -5.76 7.37 11.71
C ALA A 35 -6.31 6.22 10.82
N PHE A 36 -7.60 5.93 10.93
CA PHE A 36 -8.34 5.03 10.06
C PHE A 36 -9.72 5.61 9.76
N PRO A 37 -10.35 5.20 8.64
CA PRO A 37 -11.66 5.69 8.29
C PRO A 37 -12.73 5.16 9.26
N VAL A 38 -13.27 6.05 10.12
CA VAL A 38 -14.31 5.71 11.12
C VAL A 38 -15.68 6.26 10.71
N PRO A 39 -16.74 5.43 10.69
CA PRO A 39 -18.10 5.90 10.41
C PRO A 39 -18.52 7.07 11.30
N GLY A 40 -19.07 8.12 10.70
CA GLY A 40 -19.58 9.29 11.42
C GLY A 40 -18.52 10.23 12.00
N LYS A 41 -17.23 10.01 11.73
CA LYS A 41 -16.14 10.92 12.08
C LYS A 41 -15.64 11.66 10.83
N PRO A 42 -15.13 12.90 10.96
CA PRO A 42 -14.43 13.58 9.88
C PRO A 42 -13.30 12.71 9.33
N GLN A 43 -13.24 12.62 8.00
CA GLN A 43 -12.25 11.83 7.27
C GLN A 43 -11.11 12.75 6.79
N LEU A 44 -9.91 12.18 6.56
CA LEU A 44 -8.83 12.92 5.92
C LEU A 44 -9.21 13.27 4.46
N PRO A 45 -9.08 14.54 4.04
CA PRO A 45 -9.35 14.92 2.66
C PRO A 45 -8.29 14.31 1.71
N PRO A 46 -8.67 13.99 0.46
CA PRO A 46 -7.72 13.52 -0.53
C PRO A 46 -6.66 14.61 -0.80
N THR A 47 -5.38 14.22 -0.75
CA THR A 47 -4.24 15.12 -0.89
C THR A 47 -3.19 14.50 -1.78
N LEU A 48 -2.72 15.23 -2.79
CA LEU A 48 -1.63 14.84 -3.67
C LEU A 48 -0.30 15.29 -3.04
N HIS A 49 0.63 14.35 -2.92
CA HIS A 49 1.99 14.59 -2.41
C HIS A 49 2.97 14.61 -3.57
N GLN A 50 3.75 15.69 -3.69
CA GLN A 50 4.77 15.79 -4.73
C GLN A 50 5.99 14.95 -4.35
N LEU A 51 6.54 14.22 -5.32
CA LEU A 51 7.71 13.37 -5.10
C LEU A 51 8.90 14.14 -4.49
N PRO A 52 9.28 15.35 -4.96
CA PRO A 52 10.38 16.11 -4.36
C PRO A 52 10.15 16.43 -2.87
N ASP A 53 8.90 16.73 -2.48
CA ASP A 53 8.56 17.06 -1.10
C ASP A 53 8.66 15.83 -0.19
N LEU A 54 8.27 14.64 -0.69
CA LEU A 54 8.42 13.39 0.05
C LEU A 54 9.89 12.98 0.18
N LEU A 55 10.68 13.13 -0.90
CA LEU A 55 12.12 12.82 -0.90
C LEU A 55 12.89 13.70 0.11
N ALA A 56 12.53 14.98 0.21
CA ALA A 56 13.16 15.93 1.14
C ALA A 56 12.92 15.59 2.63
N GLN A 57 11.93 14.75 2.93
CA GLN A 57 11.57 14.33 4.30
C GLN A 57 12.10 12.93 4.65
N LEU A 58 12.87 12.29 3.76
CA LEU A 58 13.47 11.00 4.04
C LEU A 58 14.65 11.15 5.02
N PRO A 59 14.85 10.20 5.94
CA PRO A 59 16.07 10.17 6.73
C PRO A 59 17.26 9.87 5.81
N SER A 60 18.47 10.25 6.26
CA SER A 60 19.70 10.00 5.50
C SER A 60 20.06 8.51 5.39
N LYS A 61 19.42 7.65 6.17
CA LYS A 61 19.65 6.21 6.20
C LYS A 61 18.38 5.49 6.64
N ILE A 62 18.14 4.31 6.06
CA ILE A 62 17.06 3.41 6.49
C ILE A 62 17.55 1.96 6.56
N ALA A 63 16.96 1.18 7.46
CA ALA A 63 17.14 -0.27 7.50
C ALA A 63 16.03 -1.01 6.73
N TYR A 64 16.36 -2.15 6.12
CA TYR A 64 15.44 -2.93 5.30
C TYR A 64 15.67 -4.44 5.40
N SER A 65 14.64 -5.22 5.07
CA SER A 65 14.73 -6.65 4.79
C SER A 65 14.20 -7.00 3.41
N LEU A 66 14.53 -8.19 2.93
CA LEU A 66 14.02 -8.75 1.68
C LEU A 66 12.93 -9.78 1.98
N LEU A 67 11.75 -9.58 1.41
CA LEU A 67 10.69 -10.58 1.39
C LEU A 67 10.79 -11.40 0.11
N GLY A 68 11.07 -12.69 0.24
CA GLY A 68 11.01 -13.63 -0.88
C GLY A 68 9.60 -14.09 -1.14
N VAL A 69 9.11 -13.86 -2.36
CA VAL A 69 7.82 -14.35 -2.84
C VAL A 69 8.05 -15.41 -3.91
N THR A 70 7.78 -16.66 -3.57
CA THR A 70 7.82 -17.77 -4.53
C THR A 70 6.59 -17.70 -5.44
N LEU A 71 6.84 -17.57 -6.74
CA LEU A 71 5.85 -17.50 -7.81
C LEU A 71 5.42 -18.91 -8.26
N ASP A 72 4.35 -18.98 -9.04
CA ASP A 72 3.74 -20.25 -9.47
C ASP A 72 4.65 -21.06 -10.42
N ASP A 73 5.58 -20.41 -11.11
CA ASP A 73 6.59 -21.06 -11.94
C ASP A 73 7.81 -21.56 -11.14
N GLY A 74 7.80 -21.39 -9.82
CA GLY A 74 8.87 -21.77 -8.91
C GLY A 74 10.00 -20.74 -8.77
N THR A 75 9.99 -19.66 -9.55
CA THR A 75 10.94 -18.55 -9.37
C THR A 75 10.59 -17.76 -8.10
N THR A 76 11.55 -16.99 -7.58
CA THR A 76 11.34 -16.16 -6.38
C THR A 76 11.73 -14.73 -6.69
N ILE A 77 10.81 -13.80 -6.45
CA ILE A 77 11.07 -12.35 -6.50
C ILE A 77 11.40 -11.85 -5.09
N GLN A 78 12.42 -11.01 -4.99
CA GLN A 78 12.87 -10.41 -3.73
C GLN A 78 12.36 -8.98 -3.64
N LEU A 79 11.36 -8.75 -2.80
CA LEU A 79 10.76 -7.43 -2.59
C LEU A 79 11.32 -6.79 -1.33
N PRO A 80 12.03 -5.65 -1.43
CA PRO A 80 12.55 -4.98 -0.25
C PRO A 80 11.44 -4.28 0.54
N ARG A 81 11.62 -4.24 1.86
CA ARG A 81 10.75 -3.53 2.78
C ARG A 81 11.59 -2.82 3.81
N ARG A 82 11.32 -1.53 4.02
CA ARG A 82 11.83 -0.83 5.19
C ARG A 82 11.40 -1.54 6.47
N GLU A 83 12.34 -1.67 7.40
CA GLU A 83 12.09 -2.32 8.68
C GLU A 83 11.13 -1.53 9.56
N LEU A 84 10.19 -2.22 10.20
CA LEU A 84 9.17 -1.57 11.04
C LEU A 84 9.80 -0.92 12.29
N TRP A 85 10.86 -1.54 12.84
CA TRP A 85 11.56 -0.96 13.99
C TRP A 85 12.26 0.35 13.60
N ASP A 86 12.77 0.46 12.37
CA ASP A 86 13.43 1.66 11.86
C ASP A 86 12.41 2.81 11.68
N VAL A 87 11.21 2.49 11.17
CA VAL A 87 10.08 3.43 11.12
C VAL A 87 9.70 3.92 12.52
N ARG A 88 9.62 3.02 13.50
CA ARG A 88 9.29 3.37 14.89
C ARG A 88 10.34 4.29 15.52
N VAL A 89 11.62 4.04 15.28
CA VAL A 89 12.72 4.90 15.76
C VAL A 89 12.65 6.29 15.15
N GLN A 90 12.39 6.40 13.83
CA GLN A 90 12.21 7.71 13.18
C GLN A 90 11.04 8.48 13.80
N LEU A 91 9.88 7.83 13.96
CA LEU A 91 8.71 8.47 14.57
C LEU A 91 8.98 8.95 15.99
N MET A 92 9.69 8.17 16.81
CA MET A 92 10.08 8.58 18.16
C MET A 92 11.00 9.81 18.15
N ALA A 93 11.99 9.84 17.24
CA ALA A 93 12.90 10.98 17.12
C ALA A 93 12.17 12.27 16.67
N GLU A 94 11.26 12.16 15.69
CA GLU A 94 10.46 13.30 15.23
C GLU A 94 9.45 13.77 16.29
N GLU A 95 8.89 12.87 17.09
CA GLU A 95 8.01 13.22 18.22
C GLU A 95 8.79 13.97 19.33
N GLU A 96 10.03 13.57 19.62
CA GLU A 96 10.90 14.24 20.60
C GLU A 96 11.31 15.65 20.16
N ASP A 97 11.60 15.87 18.88
CA ASP A 97 11.92 17.19 18.32
C ASP A 97 10.73 18.18 18.38
N VAL A 98 9.50 17.65 18.45
CA VAL A 98 8.26 18.45 18.56
C VAL A 98 7.89 18.76 20.03
N ALA A 99 8.56 18.15 21.01
CA ALA A 99 8.21 18.24 22.43
C ALA A 99 8.89 19.40 23.20
N GLY A 100 8.57 20.64 22.79
CA GLY A 100 8.12 21.69 23.72
C GLY A 100 6.61 21.63 24.00
N ALA A 101 5.89 20.69 23.39
CA ALA A 101 4.50 20.37 23.65
C ALA A 101 4.40 19.11 24.54
N GLN A 102 3.52 19.18 25.55
CA GLN A 102 3.40 18.22 26.65
C GLN A 102 3.15 16.79 26.17
N SER A 103 4.05 15.88 26.57
CA SER A 103 4.05 14.47 26.25
C SER A 103 3.23 13.65 27.26
N GLU A 104 2.25 12.89 26.78
CA GLU A 104 1.81 11.67 27.45
C GLU A 104 1.84 10.51 26.45
N GLY A 105 2.61 9.48 26.77
CA GLY A 105 2.38 8.14 26.26
C GLY A 105 3.52 7.56 25.46
N LEU A 106 4.44 6.87 26.13
CA LEU A 106 5.30 5.81 25.58
C LEU A 106 5.40 4.70 26.64
N GLY A 107 4.31 3.94 26.79
CA GLY A 107 4.27 2.69 27.57
C GLY A 107 4.15 1.48 26.65
N SER A 108 4.53 0.30 27.16
CA SER A 108 4.73 -0.99 26.49
C SER A 108 3.45 -1.70 25.99
N HIS A 109 2.54 -0.98 25.34
CA HIS A 109 1.32 -1.57 24.75
C HIS A 109 1.27 -1.34 23.23
N ASP A 110 1.20 -2.44 22.47
CA ASP A 110 1.21 -2.54 20.99
C ASP A 110 0.04 -1.84 20.25
N VAL A 111 -0.79 -1.07 20.96
CA VAL A 111 -1.80 -0.22 20.35
C VAL A 111 -1.86 1.07 21.15
N LYS A 112 -0.96 2.01 20.87
CA LYS A 112 -1.22 3.39 21.27
C LYS A 112 -2.40 3.93 20.47
N THR A 113 -3.43 4.36 21.20
CA THR A 113 -4.50 5.21 20.67
C THR A 113 -3.90 6.46 20.02
N GLY A 114 -3.78 6.46 18.69
CA GLY A 114 -3.35 7.62 17.90
C GLY A 114 -2.43 7.31 16.71
N VAL A 115 -1.69 6.20 16.73
CA VAL A 115 -0.73 5.85 15.67
C VAL A 115 -1.16 4.56 14.96
N TYR A 116 -1.51 4.65 13.68
CA TYR A 116 -1.89 3.51 12.86
C TYR A 116 -0.63 2.78 12.36
N GLU A 117 -0.33 1.62 12.94
CA GLU A 117 0.77 0.76 12.46
C GLU A 117 0.37 -0.17 11.30
N GLY A 118 -0.92 -0.32 11.02
CA GLY A 118 -1.42 -1.33 10.07
C GLY A 118 -0.92 -1.13 8.64
N GLY A 119 -0.66 0.12 8.24
CA GLY A 119 -0.14 0.47 6.91
C GLY A 119 1.36 0.27 6.77
N PHE A 120 2.09 0.17 7.88
CA PHE A 120 3.53 -0.11 7.86
C PHE A 120 3.84 -1.62 7.75
N LYS A 121 2.82 -2.47 7.84
CA LYS A 121 2.94 -3.93 7.74
C LYS A 121 2.44 -4.41 6.38
N SER A 122 3.15 -5.39 5.82
CA SER A 122 2.66 -6.11 4.63
C SER A 122 1.62 -7.15 5.05
N TRP A 123 0.54 -7.23 4.28
CA TRP A 123 -0.52 -8.23 4.50
C TRP A 123 -0.39 -9.39 3.54
N GLU A 124 -0.77 -10.60 3.97
CA GLU A 124 -0.64 -11.83 3.15
C GLU A 124 -1.33 -11.71 1.79
N SER A 125 -2.51 -11.08 1.72
CA SER A 125 -3.24 -10.88 0.45
C SER A 125 -2.47 -10.05 -0.58
N SER A 126 -1.50 -9.22 -0.16
CA SER A 126 -0.62 -8.47 -1.08
C SER A 126 0.41 -9.39 -1.75
N VAL A 127 0.89 -10.42 -1.04
CA VAL A 127 1.74 -11.48 -1.61
C VAL A 127 0.95 -12.32 -2.61
N ASP A 128 -0.31 -12.63 -2.27
CA ASP A 128 -1.21 -13.37 -3.17
C ASP A 128 -1.45 -12.60 -4.48
N LEU A 129 -1.59 -11.26 -4.41
CA LEU A 129 -1.65 -10.41 -5.60
C LEU A 129 -0.37 -10.43 -6.42
N VAL A 130 0.83 -10.40 -5.81
CA VAL A 130 2.11 -10.50 -6.54
C VAL A 130 2.15 -11.78 -7.38
N LYS A 131 1.74 -12.92 -6.80
CA LYS A 131 1.70 -14.21 -7.53
C LYS A 131 0.69 -14.17 -8.69
N VAL A 132 -0.49 -13.58 -8.47
CA VAL A 132 -1.52 -13.44 -9.52
C VAL A 132 -1.05 -12.54 -10.66
N LEU A 133 -0.35 -11.43 -10.36
CA LEU A 133 0.21 -10.53 -11.36
C LEU A 133 1.26 -11.23 -12.24
N ALA A 134 2.12 -12.05 -11.62
CA ALA A 134 3.10 -12.85 -12.34
C ALA A 134 2.42 -13.89 -13.26
N ALA A 135 1.44 -14.65 -12.74
CA ALA A 135 0.75 -15.70 -13.48
C ALA A 135 -0.08 -15.16 -14.66
N ASN A 136 -0.71 -14.00 -14.51
CA ASN A 136 -1.51 -13.37 -15.56
C ASN A 136 -0.68 -12.54 -16.54
N LYS A 137 0.66 -12.57 -16.41
CA LYS A 137 1.58 -11.79 -17.25
C LYS A 137 1.15 -10.33 -17.34
N ALA A 138 0.85 -9.69 -16.21
CA ALA A 138 0.54 -8.26 -16.17
C ALA A 138 1.63 -7.43 -16.90
N ILE A 139 2.86 -7.94 -16.93
CA ILE A 139 4.01 -7.41 -17.69
C ILE A 139 3.76 -7.38 -19.19
N SER A 140 3.11 -8.38 -19.80
CA SER A 140 2.80 -8.37 -21.24
C SER A 140 1.85 -7.23 -21.62
N ALA A 141 1.11 -6.64 -20.67
CA ALA A 141 0.32 -5.44 -20.89
C ALA A 141 1.20 -4.16 -20.91
N LEU A 142 2.29 -4.12 -20.12
CA LEU A 142 3.26 -3.01 -20.12
C LEU A 142 3.91 -2.77 -21.49
N GLU A 143 4.07 -3.84 -22.27
CA GLU A 143 4.80 -3.79 -23.55
C GLU A 143 3.93 -3.30 -24.72
N GLN A 144 2.61 -3.26 -24.56
CA GLN A 144 1.68 -3.01 -25.67
C GLN A 144 1.24 -1.55 -25.76
N ARG A 145 0.95 -0.90 -24.62
CA ARG A 145 0.43 0.47 -24.56
C ARG A 145 0.79 1.13 -23.21
N PRO A 146 0.56 2.44 -23.03
CA PRO A 146 0.71 3.09 -21.73
C PRO A 146 -0.07 2.33 -20.64
N PHE A 147 0.57 2.10 -19.50
CA PHE A 147 -0.02 1.31 -18.42
C PHE A 147 -0.13 2.13 -17.15
N ARG A 148 -1.27 2.00 -16.47
CA ARG A 148 -1.58 2.72 -15.24
C ARG A 148 -1.93 1.73 -14.15
N VAL A 149 -1.15 1.71 -13.09
CA VAL A 149 -1.41 0.88 -11.91
C VAL A 149 -1.82 1.79 -10.77
N MET A 150 -3.01 1.54 -10.22
CA MET A 150 -3.57 2.25 -9.07
C MET A 150 -3.71 1.29 -7.90
N GLU A 151 -2.83 1.40 -6.90
CA GLU A 151 -2.93 0.60 -5.68
C GLU A 151 -3.62 1.41 -4.57
N LEU A 152 -4.87 1.02 -4.28
CA LEU A 152 -5.70 1.65 -3.27
C LEU A 152 -5.50 0.95 -1.92
N GLY A 153 -5.11 1.71 -0.90
CA GLY A 153 -4.70 1.15 0.39
C GLY A 153 -3.36 0.44 0.27
N CYS A 154 -2.36 1.11 -0.31
CA CYS A 154 -1.13 0.46 -0.76
C CYS A 154 -0.22 0.00 0.37
N GLY A 155 -0.22 0.63 1.55
CA GLY A 155 0.69 0.23 2.64
C GLY A 155 2.15 0.14 2.18
N THR A 156 2.72 -1.08 2.26
CA THR A 156 4.09 -1.36 1.80
C THR A 156 4.25 -1.53 0.28
N ALA A 157 3.15 -1.48 -0.48
CA ALA A 157 3.06 -1.53 -1.95
C ALA A 157 3.68 -2.76 -2.63
N LEU A 158 3.65 -3.94 -2.00
CA LEU A 158 4.27 -5.16 -2.57
C LEU A 158 3.82 -5.48 -4.02
N PRO A 159 2.53 -5.41 -4.37
CA PRO A 159 2.07 -5.65 -5.74
C PRO A 159 2.67 -4.65 -6.74
N SER A 160 2.67 -3.36 -6.41
CA SER A 160 3.21 -2.32 -7.28
C SER A 160 4.74 -2.34 -7.36
N LEU A 161 5.43 -2.76 -6.29
CA LEU A 161 6.88 -2.97 -6.31
C LEU A 161 7.28 -4.11 -7.25
N ALA A 162 6.50 -5.20 -7.29
CA ALA A 162 6.73 -6.28 -8.25
C ALA A 162 6.59 -5.77 -9.70
N VAL A 163 5.52 -5.00 -9.98
CA VAL A 163 5.35 -4.36 -11.30
C VAL A 163 6.51 -3.44 -11.63
N PHE A 164 6.98 -2.65 -10.66
CA PHE A 164 8.11 -1.75 -10.82
C PHE A 164 9.42 -2.48 -11.14
N GLN A 165 9.78 -3.54 -10.40
CA GLN A 165 10.98 -4.35 -10.69
C GLN A 165 10.92 -4.96 -12.09
N TRP A 166 9.77 -5.52 -12.48
CA TRP A 166 9.59 -6.08 -13.82
C TRP A 166 9.70 -5.02 -14.92
N ALA A 167 9.14 -3.84 -14.72
CA ALA A 167 9.25 -2.74 -15.66
C ALA A 167 10.69 -2.24 -15.82
N MET A 168 11.43 -2.16 -14.71
CA MET A 168 12.83 -1.72 -14.68
C MET A 168 13.78 -2.70 -15.35
N THR A 169 13.49 -4.00 -15.27
CA THR A 169 14.32 -5.08 -15.85
C THR A 169 13.92 -5.44 -17.28
N SER A 170 12.79 -4.95 -17.78
CA SER A 170 12.34 -5.23 -19.15
C SER A 170 13.29 -4.64 -20.20
N ALA A 171 13.69 -5.48 -21.16
CA ALA A 171 14.53 -5.10 -22.30
C ALA A 171 13.73 -4.53 -23.49
N SER A 172 12.40 -4.54 -23.39
CA SER A 172 11.48 -4.07 -24.43
C SER A 172 11.40 -2.54 -24.49
N GLU A 173 10.85 -1.99 -25.58
CA GLU A 173 10.60 -0.55 -25.70
C GLU A 173 9.68 -0.08 -24.56
N LYS A 174 10.15 0.88 -23.75
CA LYS A 174 9.46 1.34 -22.55
C LYS A 174 8.27 2.23 -22.91
N LYS A 175 7.05 1.68 -22.85
CA LYS A 175 5.83 2.50 -22.84
C LYS A 175 5.68 3.19 -21.48
N PRO A 176 4.98 4.35 -21.42
CA PRO A 176 4.78 5.07 -20.17
C PRO A 176 4.12 4.17 -19.12
N LEU A 177 4.71 4.13 -17.92
CA LEU A 177 4.15 3.46 -16.75
C LEU A 177 3.81 4.50 -15.69
N SER A 178 2.54 4.60 -15.31
CA SER A 178 2.07 5.43 -14.21
C SER A 178 1.70 4.55 -13.02
N LEU A 179 2.42 4.71 -11.91
CA LEU A 179 2.21 4.00 -10.65
C LEU A 179 1.64 5.00 -9.63
N ILE A 180 0.37 4.82 -9.29
CA ILE A 180 -0.37 5.71 -8.39
C ILE A 180 -0.62 4.96 -7.08
N MET A 181 0.11 5.38 -6.06
CA MET A 181 0.07 4.79 -4.73
C MET A 181 -0.86 5.61 -3.84
N ALA A 182 -1.89 4.98 -3.31
CA ALA A 182 -2.84 5.64 -2.43
C ALA A 182 -2.99 4.94 -1.09
N ASP A 183 -2.91 5.71 -0.01
CA ASP A 183 -3.16 5.23 1.35
C ASP A 183 -4.00 6.25 2.11
N TYR A 184 -4.72 5.84 3.15
CA TYR A 184 -5.44 6.80 3.97
C TYR A 184 -4.46 7.74 4.70
N ASN A 185 -3.28 7.26 5.09
CA ASN A 185 -2.32 7.99 5.92
C ASN A 185 -1.13 8.51 5.10
N PRO A 186 -0.83 9.84 5.11
CA PRO A 186 0.33 10.38 4.40
C PRO A 186 1.66 9.84 4.93
N SER A 187 1.76 9.55 6.23
CA SER A 187 2.96 8.97 6.85
C SER A 187 3.27 7.57 6.32
N VAL A 188 2.29 6.79 5.88
CA VAL A 188 2.52 5.48 5.24
C VAL A 188 3.24 5.67 3.90
N LEU A 189 2.77 6.64 3.11
CA LEU A 189 3.37 6.96 1.81
C LEU A 189 4.83 7.43 1.97
N GLN A 190 5.06 8.31 2.93
CA GLN A 190 6.38 8.89 3.22
C GLN A 190 7.35 7.88 3.85
N LEU A 191 6.92 7.17 4.89
CA LEU A 191 7.82 6.38 5.72
C LEU A 191 8.06 4.98 5.18
N VAL A 192 7.17 4.44 4.35
CA VAL A 192 7.28 3.03 3.90
C VAL A 192 7.09 2.87 2.41
N THR A 193 6.02 3.43 1.82
CA THR A 193 5.73 3.23 0.39
C THR A 193 6.86 3.75 -0.49
N LEU A 194 7.19 5.04 -0.42
CA LEU A 194 8.27 5.64 -1.23
C LEU A 194 9.65 5.01 -0.93
N PRO A 195 10.07 4.83 0.34
CA PRO A 195 11.31 4.12 0.67
C PRO A 195 11.44 2.75 0.02
N ASN A 196 10.36 1.96 -0.06
CA ASN A 196 10.42 0.66 -0.71
C ASN A 196 10.66 0.75 -2.22
N PHE A 197 10.14 1.78 -2.91
CA PHE A 197 10.45 2.01 -4.32
C PHE A 197 11.92 2.38 -4.52
N ILE A 198 12.47 3.23 -3.66
CA ILE A 198 13.90 3.61 -3.70
C ILE A 198 14.78 2.38 -3.44
N LEU A 199 14.45 1.59 -2.41
CA LEU A 199 15.14 0.33 -2.11
C LEU A 199 15.12 -0.63 -3.29
N SER A 200 13.95 -0.81 -3.90
CA SER A 200 13.77 -1.68 -5.06
C SER A 200 14.65 -1.25 -6.22
N TRP A 201 14.69 0.05 -6.53
CA TRP A 201 15.57 0.57 -7.56
C TRP A 201 17.05 0.42 -7.20
N ALA A 202 17.43 0.79 -5.97
CA ALA A 202 18.81 0.82 -5.54
C ALA A 202 19.45 -0.57 -5.52
N LEU A 203 18.72 -1.59 -5.08
CA LEU A 203 19.19 -2.97 -5.06
C LEU A 203 19.46 -3.51 -6.47
N ASP A 204 18.55 -3.23 -7.41
CA ASP A 204 18.70 -3.63 -8.82
C ASP A 204 19.76 -2.80 -9.58
N ASN A 205 20.23 -1.71 -8.98
CA ASN A 205 21.17 -0.76 -9.59
C ASN A 205 22.44 -0.54 -8.76
N SER A 206 22.80 -1.48 -7.87
CA SER A 206 23.94 -1.36 -6.94
C SER A 206 25.29 -1.05 -7.62
N GLN A 207 25.43 -1.34 -8.92
CA GLN A 207 26.61 -0.98 -9.72
C GLN A 207 26.77 0.53 -10.02
N LEU A 208 25.72 1.35 -9.82
CA LEU A 208 25.78 2.78 -10.13
C LEU A 208 26.76 3.51 -9.20
N PRO A 209 27.53 4.50 -9.70
CA PRO A 209 28.48 5.25 -8.87
C PRO A 209 27.88 5.86 -7.60
N ALA A 210 26.64 6.36 -7.69
CA ALA A 210 25.92 6.95 -6.55
C ALA A 210 25.61 5.92 -5.44
N LEU A 211 25.61 4.62 -5.74
CA LEU A 211 25.21 3.55 -4.83
C LEU A 211 26.39 2.74 -4.27
N GLN A 212 27.63 3.00 -4.71
CA GLN A 212 28.80 2.20 -4.32
C GLN A 212 29.02 2.14 -2.80
N GLU A 213 28.83 3.26 -2.11
CA GLU A 213 28.98 3.34 -0.64
C GLU A 213 27.64 3.26 0.09
N ALA A 214 26.51 3.34 -0.64
CA ALA A 214 25.17 3.38 -0.05
C ALA A 214 24.82 2.09 0.69
N PHE A 215 25.40 0.95 0.29
CA PHE A 215 25.20 -0.36 0.92
C PHE A 215 26.43 -0.84 1.70
N SER A 216 27.19 0.08 2.29
CA SER A 216 28.38 -0.25 3.10
C SER A 216 28.06 -1.07 4.36
N ILE A 217 26.81 -1.00 4.84
CA ILE A 217 26.29 -1.78 5.98
C ILE A 217 25.19 -2.73 5.46
N GLU A 218 25.33 -4.02 5.78
CA GLU A 218 24.33 -5.03 5.41
C GLU A 218 22.97 -4.71 6.03
N GLY A 219 21.91 -4.75 5.22
CA GLY A 219 20.54 -4.44 5.66
C GLY A 219 20.25 -2.95 5.86
N GLU A 220 21.18 -2.06 5.51
CA GLU A 220 20.96 -0.61 5.53
C GLU A 220 21.25 0.01 4.16
N VAL A 221 20.62 1.16 3.88
CA VAL A 221 20.94 1.98 2.71
C VAL A 221 21.07 3.44 3.11
N GLU A 222 22.14 4.09 2.67
CA GLU A 222 22.29 5.55 2.77
C GLU A 222 21.53 6.24 1.63
N LEU A 223 20.68 7.19 2.00
CA LEU A 223 19.81 7.96 1.09
C LEU A 223 20.37 9.37 0.88
N GLY A 224 21.64 9.45 0.48
CA GLY A 224 22.31 10.72 0.19
C GLY A 224 21.70 11.45 -1.02
N PRO A 225 21.97 12.76 -1.19
CA PRO A 225 21.42 13.55 -2.30
C PRO A 225 21.70 12.95 -3.70
N ASP A 226 22.89 12.36 -3.89
CA ASP A 226 23.27 11.74 -5.15
C ASP A 226 22.45 10.47 -5.45
N VAL A 227 22.10 9.71 -4.42
CA VAL A 227 21.23 8.51 -4.52
C VAL A 227 19.83 8.94 -4.93
N LEU A 228 19.27 9.96 -4.26
CA LEU A 228 17.92 10.46 -4.56
C LEU A 228 17.84 11.08 -5.96
N ALA A 229 18.86 11.83 -6.38
CA ALA A 229 18.94 12.40 -7.72
C ALA A 229 19.04 11.30 -8.80
N ALA A 230 19.87 10.27 -8.56
CA ALA A 230 19.98 9.13 -9.47
C ALA A 230 18.68 8.32 -9.56
N PHE A 231 17.94 8.17 -8.45
CA PHE A 231 16.62 7.54 -8.45
C PHE A 231 15.63 8.31 -9.34
N GLN A 232 15.52 9.62 -9.14
CA GLN A 232 14.64 10.47 -9.94
C GLN A 232 15.01 10.43 -11.43
N GLN A 233 16.29 10.48 -11.75
CA GLN A 233 16.78 10.38 -13.13
C GLN A 233 16.40 9.02 -13.75
N SER A 234 16.54 7.93 -13.00
CA SER A 234 16.21 6.59 -13.48
C SER A 234 14.72 6.40 -13.77
N LEU A 235 13.84 7.04 -12.99
CA LEU A 235 12.40 7.07 -13.27
C LEU A 235 12.11 7.74 -14.61
N VAL A 236 12.72 8.91 -14.87
CA VAL A 236 12.56 9.65 -16.14
C VAL A 236 13.08 8.83 -17.32
N GLU A 237 14.29 8.27 -17.22
CA GLU A 237 14.90 7.43 -18.26
C GLU A 237 14.11 6.15 -18.53
N SER A 238 13.36 5.68 -17.52
CA SER A 238 12.51 4.51 -17.64
C SER A 238 11.06 4.82 -18.04
N ASN A 239 10.72 6.09 -18.25
CA ASN A 239 9.35 6.53 -18.54
C ASN A 239 8.34 6.06 -17.46
N ILE A 240 8.79 6.06 -16.19
CA ILE A 240 8.00 5.67 -15.02
C ILE A 240 7.65 6.92 -14.23
N THR A 241 6.36 7.10 -13.95
CA THR A 241 5.86 8.16 -13.07
C THR A 241 5.33 7.55 -11.77
N LEU A 242 5.81 8.05 -10.63
CA LEU A 242 5.28 7.73 -9.31
C LEU A 242 4.39 8.89 -8.82
N SER A 243 3.18 8.58 -8.39
CA SER A 243 2.24 9.56 -7.80
C SER A 243 1.72 9.05 -6.46
N PHE A 244 1.60 9.94 -5.48
CA PHE A 244 1.25 9.59 -4.11
C PHE A 244 0.03 10.38 -3.66
N VAL A 245 -1.05 9.70 -3.30
CA VAL A 245 -2.31 10.33 -2.87
C VAL A 245 -2.71 9.82 -1.50
N SER A 246 -2.78 10.70 -0.50
CA SER A 246 -3.32 10.32 0.81
C SER A 246 -4.79 10.68 0.96
N GLY A 247 -5.48 10.06 1.92
CA GLY A 247 -6.79 10.49 2.39
C GLY A 247 -7.91 9.50 2.08
N ALA A 248 -9.14 9.87 2.43
CA ALA A 248 -10.28 9.00 2.30
C ALA A 248 -10.72 8.81 0.84
N TRP A 249 -11.09 7.57 0.54
CA TRP A 249 -11.80 7.22 -0.69
C TRP A 249 -13.12 7.97 -0.79
N SER A 250 -13.31 8.67 -1.91
CA SER A 250 -14.47 9.53 -2.19
C SER A 250 -14.50 9.90 -3.69
N GLN A 251 -15.52 10.65 -4.12
CA GLN A 251 -15.53 11.26 -5.45
C GLN A 251 -14.36 12.25 -5.63
N ASP A 252 -14.11 13.11 -4.63
CA ASP A 252 -13.01 14.09 -4.65
C ASP A 252 -11.65 13.40 -4.80
N PHE A 253 -11.49 12.23 -4.20
CA PHE A 253 -10.28 11.40 -4.34
C PHE A 253 -10.11 10.91 -5.79
N VAL A 254 -11.19 10.44 -6.42
CA VAL A 254 -11.17 10.02 -7.83
C VAL A 254 -10.85 11.21 -8.72
N ASP A 255 -11.51 12.35 -8.51
CA ASP A 255 -11.28 13.56 -9.31
C ASP A 255 -9.83 14.02 -9.20
N LEU A 256 -9.25 14.00 -8.00
CA LEU A 256 -7.83 14.29 -7.78
C LEU A 256 -6.91 13.33 -8.55
N ILE A 257 -7.17 12.02 -8.50
CA ILE A 257 -6.40 11.00 -9.22
C ILE A 257 -6.42 11.23 -10.73
N TYR A 258 -7.51 11.74 -11.29
CA TYR A 258 -7.61 12.07 -12.73
C TYR A 258 -7.04 13.44 -13.11
N THR A 259 -6.60 14.26 -12.15
CA THR A 259 -5.75 15.44 -12.44
C THR A 259 -4.28 15.08 -12.66
N LEU A 260 -3.88 13.88 -12.27
CA LEU A 260 -2.51 13.40 -12.42
C LEU A 260 -2.14 13.27 -13.90
N PRO A 261 -0.85 13.37 -14.24
CA PRO A 261 -0.38 13.10 -15.59
C PRO A 261 -0.86 11.73 -16.06
N SER A 262 -1.81 11.75 -16.97
CA SER A 262 -2.13 10.64 -17.85
C SER A 262 -1.16 10.77 -19.02
N GLY A 263 -0.68 9.67 -19.61
CA GLY A 263 0.21 9.73 -20.80
C GLY A 263 -0.39 10.58 -21.93
N ASP A 264 0.29 10.70 -23.08
CA ASP A 264 0.03 11.65 -24.19
C ASP A 264 -1.37 11.62 -24.87
N GLY A 265 -2.48 11.57 -24.13
CA GLY A 265 -3.85 11.39 -24.61
C GLY A 265 -4.12 10.03 -25.25
N GLN A 266 -3.18 9.08 -25.13
CA GLN A 266 -3.32 7.75 -25.73
C GLN A 266 -4.18 6.83 -24.85
N PRO A 267 -4.95 5.92 -25.46
CA PRO A 267 -5.65 4.89 -24.72
C PRO A 267 -4.69 4.07 -23.87
N SER A 268 -5.07 3.84 -22.62
CA SER A 268 -4.21 3.16 -21.64
C SER A 268 -4.85 1.89 -21.13
N SER A 269 -4.02 0.99 -20.59
CA SER A 269 -4.48 -0.13 -19.80
C SER A 269 -4.37 0.25 -18.34
N THR A 270 -5.48 0.17 -17.61
CA THR A 270 -5.57 0.51 -16.19
C THR A 270 -5.76 -0.75 -15.36
N LEU A 271 -4.91 -0.91 -14.35
CA LEU A 271 -5.02 -1.99 -13.37
C LEU A 271 -5.19 -1.39 -11.98
N LEU A 272 -6.34 -1.66 -11.36
CA LEU A 272 -6.56 -1.34 -9.95
C LEU A 272 -6.15 -2.51 -9.08
N LEU A 273 -5.47 -2.22 -7.98
CA LEU A 273 -5.03 -3.19 -6.98
C LEU A 273 -5.59 -2.79 -5.62
N GLY A 274 -6.04 -3.78 -4.86
CA GLY A 274 -6.44 -3.60 -3.46
C GLY A 274 -6.18 -4.87 -2.65
N ALA A 275 -5.35 -4.77 -1.62
CA ALA A 275 -5.06 -5.86 -0.70
C ALA A 275 -5.64 -5.54 0.69
N GLU A 276 -6.50 -6.40 1.22
CA GLU A 276 -7.13 -6.23 2.54
C GLU A 276 -7.93 -4.91 2.71
N THR A 277 -8.47 -4.35 1.63
CA THR A 277 -9.18 -3.04 1.66
C THR A 277 -10.64 -3.12 2.12
N ILE A 278 -11.16 -4.34 2.29
CA ILE A 278 -12.60 -4.62 2.49
C ILE A 278 -12.91 -5.22 3.88
N TYR A 279 -12.05 -4.96 4.87
CA TYR A 279 -12.09 -5.59 6.19
C TYR A 279 -13.35 -5.27 7.03
N SER A 280 -14.06 -4.20 6.73
CA SER A 280 -15.32 -3.84 7.41
C SER A 280 -16.38 -3.41 6.40
N PRO A 281 -17.68 -3.48 6.75
CA PRO A 281 -18.75 -3.02 5.86
C PRO A 281 -18.61 -1.57 5.39
N PHE A 282 -18.07 -0.70 6.26
CA PHE A 282 -17.81 0.70 5.93
C PHE A 282 -16.67 0.85 4.91
N ALA A 283 -15.53 0.20 5.18
CA ALA A 283 -14.39 0.19 4.25
C ALA A 283 -14.76 -0.43 2.90
N LEU A 284 -15.49 -1.56 2.92
CA LEU A 284 -16.02 -2.20 1.72
C LEU A 284 -16.90 -1.25 0.90
N GLN A 285 -17.81 -0.51 1.54
CA GLN A 285 -18.69 0.41 0.83
C GLN A 285 -17.89 1.54 0.15
N ALA A 286 -17.02 2.22 0.89
CA ALA A 286 -16.21 3.31 0.36
C ALA A 286 -15.27 2.84 -0.75
N PHE A 287 -14.59 1.70 -0.55
CA PHE A 287 -13.72 1.08 -1.54
C PHE A 287 -14.47 0.75 -2.83
N LEU A 288 -15.66 0.13 -2.72
CA LEU A 288 -16.45 -0.30 -3.86
C LEU A 288 -17.06 0.89 -4.62
N GLU A 289 -17.40 1.98 -3.94
CA GLU A 289 -17.80 3.23 -4.62
C GLU A 289 -16.65 3.82 -5.43
N THR A 290 -15.47 4.03 -4.82
CA THR A 290 -14.29 4.56 -5.51
C THR A 290 -13.82 3.64 -6.64
N LEU A 291 -13.81 2.33 -6.44
CA LEU A 291 -13.46 1.35 -7.47
C LEU A 291 -14.35 1.49 -8.71
N PHE A 292 -15.66 1.55 -8.53
CA PHE A 292 -16.60 1.62 -9.66
C PHE A 292 -16.57 3.00 -10.35
N LEU A 293 -16.38 4.09 -9.62
CA LEU A 293 -16.17 5.41 -10.22
C LEU A 293 -14.95 5.42 -11.17
N ILE A 294 -13.87 4.72 -10.81
CA ILE A 294 -12.70 4.59 -11.67
C ILE A 294 -13.01 3.65 -12.86
N LEU A 295 -13.54 2.45 -12.60
CA LEU A 295 -13.84 1.50 -13.68
C LEU A 295 -14.83 2.06 -14.71
N GLU A 296 -15.83 2.83 -14.30
CA GLU A 296 -16.78 3.51 -15.18
C GLU A 296 -16.11 4.59 -16.03
N LYS A 297 -15.27 5.44 -15.42
CA LYS A 297 -14.49 6.45 -16.16
C LYS A 297 -13.55 5.81 -17.20
N GLU A 298 -12.87 4.72 -16.84
CA GLU A 298 -11.98 4.01 -17.77
C GLU A 298 -12.76 3.33 -18.91
N ARG A 299 -13.91 2.72 -18.62
CA ARG A 299 -14.81 2.16 -19.65
C ARG A 299 -15.31 3.24 -20.59
N ASP A 300 -15.66 4.41 -20.07
CA ASP A 300 -16.20 5.49 -20.90
C ASP A 300 -15.09 6.22 -21.70
N THR A 301 -13.82 5.89 -21.47
CA THR A 301 -12.66 6.43 -22.21
C THR A 301 -12.34 5.55 -23.41
N GLU A 302 -12.53 6.08 -24.62
CA GLU A 302 -12.37 5.34 -25.88
C GLU A 302 -11.00 4.65 -26.00
N GLY A 303 -11.03 3.35 -26.31
CA GLY A 303 -9.84 2.50 -26.49
C GLY A 303 -9.13 2.09 -25.20
N SER A 304 -9.56 2.59 -24.04
CA SER A 304 -8.98 2.22 -22.75
C SER A 304 -9.58 0.92 -22.23
N GLU A 305 -8.79 0.20 -21.45
CA GLU A 305 -9.22 -1.04 -20.79
C GLU A 305 -8.89 -0.95 -19.32
N ALA A 306 -9.79 -1.42 -18.47
CA ALA A 306 -9.55 -1.48 -17.04
C ALA A 306 -9.96 -2.80 -16.42
N GLY A 307 -9.18 -3.24 -15.44
CA GLY A 307 -9.51 -4.35 -14.57
C GLY A 307 -9.02 -4.08 -13.15
N ALA A 308 -9.64 -4.75 -12.18
CA ALA A 308 -9.26 -4.62 -10.78
C ALA A 308 -8.97 -5.99 -10.16
N TYR A 309 -7.84 -6.13 -9.48
CA TYR A 309 -7.48 -7.31 -8.72
C TYR A 309 -7.57 -7.04 -7.23
N ILE A 310 -8.48 -7.74 -6.56
CA ILE A 310 -8.75 -7.56 -5.14
C ILE A 310 -8.35 -8.82 -4.39
N GLY A 311 -7.34 -8.71 -3.53
CA GLY A 311 -6.89 -9.75 -2.63
C GLY A 311 -7.44 -9.50 -1.23
N ALA A 312 -8.15 -10.45 -0.64
CA ALA A 312 -8.71 -10.29 0.70
C ALA A 312 -8.92 -11.62 1.41
N LYS A 313 -9.07 -11.56 2.75
CA LYS A 313 -9.58 -12.68 3.53
C LYS A 313 -11.01 -13.00 3.10
N ARG A 314 -11.33 -14.30 3.04
CA ARG A 314 -12.70 -14.76 2.81
C ARG A 314 -13.67 -14.20 3.85
N LEU A 315 -13.23 -14.13 5.11
CA LEU A 315 -14.00 -13.58 6.22
C LEU A 315 -13.09 -12.86 7.23
N TYR A 316 -13.52 -11.68 7.68
CA TYR A 316 -12.87 -10.92 8.75
C TYR A 316 -13.66 -11.03 10.06
N PHE A 317 -13.15 -11.82 11.01
CA PHE A 317 -13.77 -11.97 12.31
C PHE A 317 -13.75 -10.65 13.11
N GLY A 318 -14.87 -10.33 13.77
CA GLY A 318 -15.01 -9.14 14.62
C GLY A 318 -15.40 -7.85 13.90
N VAL A 319 -14.82 -7.58 12.72
CA VAL A 319 -15.08 -6.36 11.93
C VAL A 319 -16.09 -6.55 10.79
N GLY A 320 -16.35 -7.80 10.39
CA GLY A 320 -17.50 -8.19 9.58
C GLY A 320 -17.39 -7.99 8.07
N GLY A 321 -16.21 -7.64 7.53
CA GLY A 321 -15.97 -7.68 6.09
C GLY A 321 -15.86 -9.12 5.56
N SER A 322 -16.08 -9.31 4.26
CA SER A 322 -15.86 -10.58 3.57
C SER A 322 -15.59 -10.36 2.08
N LEU A 323 -14.84 -11.29 1.47
CA LEU A 323 -14.62 -11.27 0.02
C LEU A 323 -15.92 -11.61 -0.74
N ASP A 324 -16.76 -12.46 -0.16
CA ASP A 324 -18.02 -12.87 -0.80
C ASP A 324 -19.00 -11.69 -0.89
N ASP A 325 -19.09 -10.84 0.14
CA ASP A 325 -19.88 -9.59 0.09
C ASP A 325 -19.39 -8.63 -1.00
N PHE A 326 -18.07 -8.55 -1.20
CA PHE A 326 -17.49 -7.75 -2.28
C PHE A 326 -17.92 -8.30 -3.65
N ILE A 327 -17.78 -9.61 -3.87
CA ILE A 327 -18.15 -10.28 -5.12
C ILE A 327 -19.62 -10.03 -5.45
N ASP A 328 -20.50 -10.23 -4.47
CA ASP A 328 -21.94 -10.06 -4.66
C ASP A 328 -22.28 -8.60 -5.01
N LYS A 329 -21.75 -7.63 -4.26
CA LYS A 329 -21.99 -6.21 -4.54
C LYS A 329 -21.41 -5.76 -5.89
N ALA A 330 -20.22 -6.25 -6.26
CA ALA A 330 -19.60 -5.92 -7.53
C ALA A 330 -20.42 -6.45 -8.72
N ARG A 331 -20.92 -7.69 -8.63
CA ARG A 331 -21.83 -8.27 -9.64
C ARG A 331 -23.15 -7.51 -9.75
N HIS A 332 -23.72 -7.07 -8.62
CA HIS A 332 -24.93 -6.24 -8.62
C HIS A 332 -24.73 -4.88 -9.30
N LYS A 333 -23.51 -4.35 -9.30
CA LYS A 333 -23.13 -3.15 -10.06
C LYS A 333 -22.74 -3.43 -11.52
N GLY A 334 -22.94 -4.66 -12.01
CA GLY A 334 -22.74 -5.02 -13.41
C GLY A 334 -21.33 -5.48 -13.77
N ALA A 335 -20.44 -5.68 -12.80
CA ALA A 335 -19.11 -6.21 -13.09
C ALA A 335 -19.11 -7.73 -13.28
N LYS A 336 -18.30 -8.20 -14.23
CA LYS A 336 -17.89 -9.59 -14.31
C LYS A 336 -16.81 -9.83 -13.26
N VAL A 337 -17.05 -10.80 -12.38
CA VAL A 337 -16.12 -11.15 -11.28
C VAL A 337 -15.67 -12.61 -11.39
N GLU A 338 -14.38 -12.80 -11.56
CA GLU A 338 -13.70 -14.09 -11.70
C GLU A 338 -12.74 -14.34 -10.53
N GLN A 339 -12.72 -15.56 -10.00
CA GLN A 339 -11.78 -15.94 -8.94
C GLN A 339 -10.47 -16.39 -9.57
N LEU A 340 -9.37 -15.70 -9.24
CA LEU A 340 -8.05 -15.96 -9.80
C LEU A 340 -7.17 -16.84 -8.90
N ARG A 341 -7.34 -16.74 -7.58
CA ARG A 341 -6.55 -17.50 -6.59
C ARG A 341 -7.38 -17.79 -5.34
N GLU A 342 -7.07 -18.90 -4.70
CA GLU A 342 -7.52 -19.23 -3.35
C GLU A 342 -6.34 -19.76 -2.52
N GLU A 343 -6.18 -19.22 -1.32
CA GLU A 343 -5.26 -19.75 -0.33
C GLU A 343 -6.05 -20.38 0.80
N THR A 344 -5.87 -21.68 0.98
CA THR A 344 -6.60 -22.48 1.99
C THR A 344 -5.77 -22.77 3.24
N GLU A 345 -4.47 -22.52 3.20
CA GLU A 345 -3.58 -22.68 4.34
C GLU A 345 -3.69 -21.47 5.29
N GLY A 346 -3.95 -21.74 6.57
CA GLY A 346 -4.17 -20.68 7.56
C GLY A 346 -5.54 -20.00 7.41
N VAL A 347 -5.55 -18.66 7.47
CA VAL A 347 -6.77 -17.89 7.24
C VAL A 347 -7.09 -17.93 5.75
N ARG A 348 -8.30 -18.39 5.38
CA ARG A 348 -8.68 -18.47 3.97
C ARG A 348 -8.67 -17.09 3.32
N ARG A 349 -7.99 -16.98 2.19
CA ARG A 349 -7.90 -15.75 1.37
C ARG A 349 -8.23 -16.08 -0.09
N GLY A 350 -8.60 -15.06 -0.84
CA GLY A 350 -8.82 -15.19 -2.27
C GLY A 350 -8.40 -13.93 -3.00
N VAL A 351 -8.08 -14.09 -4.29
CA VAL A 351 -7.91 -12.98 -5.22
C VAL A 351 -8.97 -13.09 -6.29
N VAL A 352 -9.66 -11.98 -6.57
CA VAL A 352 -10.65 -11.89 -7.64
C VAL A 352 -10.27 -10.80 -8.64
N GLN A 353 -10.61 -11.04 -9.91
CA GLN A 353 -10.64 -10.03 -10.94
C GLN A 353 -12.05 -9.48 -11.09
N CYS A 354 -12.15 -8.16 -11.22
CA CYS A 354 -13.38 -7.42 -11.48
C CYS A 354 -13.19 -6.55 -12.73
N VAL A 355 -14.07 -6.70 -13.71
CA VAL A 355 -14.05 -5.94 -14.98
C VAL A 355 -15.46 -5.44 -15.31
N LEU A 356 -15.56 -4.20 -15.80
CA LEU A 356 -16.76 -3.67 -16.42
C LEU A 356 -16.64 -3.80 -17.94
N GLU A 357 -17.58 -4.51 -18.58
CA GLU A 357 -17.60 -4.67 -20.02
C GLU A 357 -18.13 -3.39 -20.70
N HIS A 358 -17.60 -3.06 -21.88
CA HIS A 358 -18.16 -2.04 -22.77
C HIS A 358 -19.53 -2.52 -23.27
N THR A 359 -20.59 -1.74 -23.02
CA THR A 359 -21.96 -2.05 -23.44
C THR A 359 -22.19 -1.88 -24.93
#